data_AF-A0A553KZE5-F1
#
_entry.id   AF-A0A553KZE5-F1
#
_cell.length_a   1.000
_cell.length_b   1.000
_cell.length_c   1.000
_cell.angle_alpha   90.00
_cell.angle_beta   90.00
_cell.angle_gamma   90.00
#
_symmetry.space_group_name_H-M   'P 1'
#
loop_
_entity.id
_entity.type
_entity.pdbx_description
1 polymer ?
#
loop_
_entity_poly.entity_id
_entity_poly.type
_entity_poly.pdbx_seq_one_letter_code
_entity_poly.pdbx_strand_id
1 'polypeptide(L)'
;MKLVDSEVTLNFEQYPIVIEEVIKFSVEHNAHFVLQKGWVEGTNMFMGKTNLAIGKSVTLNNAINHQIELFLGACSEPRMRWKLVLDLTDFRTGQEHQVSVFFQTNYN
;
A
#
# COMPACT_ATOMS: atom_id res chain seq x y z
N MET A 1 -21.77 -11.28 -34.22
CA MET A 1 -20.52 -10.76 -33.63
C MET A 1 -20.10 -11.73 -32.55
N LYS A 2 -19.18 -12.66 -32.87
CA LYS A 2 -18.69 -13.70 -31.93
C LYS A 2 -17.33 -13.25 -31.41
N LEU A 3 -17.18 -13.15 -30.09
CA LEU A 3 -15.87 -13.12 -29.46
C LEU A 3 -15.26 -14.51 -29.60
N VAL A 4 -14.06 -14.58 -30.17
CA VAL A 4 -13.30 -15.83 -30.37
C VAL A 4 -12.57 -16.12 -29.06
N ASP A 5 -12.78 -17.31 -28.49
CA ASP A 5 -12.08 -17.78 -27.29
C ASP A 5 -10.57 -17.65 -27.50
N SER A 6 -9.93 -16.79 -26.70
CA SER A 6 -8.49 -16.57 -26.75
C SER A 6 -7.86 -17.41 -25.65
N GLU A 7 -7.17 -18.50 -26.02
CA GLU A 7 -6.38 -19.28 -25.07
C GLU A 7 -5.08 -18.54 -24.76
N VAL A 8 -4.94 -18.06 -23.53
CA VAL A 8 -3.71 -17.40 -23.04
C VAL A 8 -2.91 -18.40 -22.23
N THR A 9 -1.65 -18.64 -22.61
CA THR A 9 -0.69 -19.44 -21.84
C THR A 9 0.27 -18.53 -21.10
N LEU A 10 0.43 -18.75 -19.79
CA LEU A 10 1.36 -18.02 -18.92
C LEU A 10 2.52 -18.95 -18.54
N ASN A 11 3.76 -18.54 -18.87
CA ASN A 11 4.97 -19.25 -18.48
C ASN A 11 5.82 -18.33 -17.60
N PHE A 12 6.18 -18.80 -16.40
CA PHE A 12 7.09 -18.09 -15.51
C PHE A 12 8.52 -18.58 -15.78
N GLU A 13 9.42 -17.67 -16.18
CA GLU A 13 10.82 -18.01 -16.45
C GLU A 13 11.65 -18.17 -15.16
N GLN A 14 11.23 -17.54 -14.07
CA GLN A 14 11.94 -17.54 -12.80
C GLN A 14 11.29 -18.49 -11.80
N TYR A 15 12.09 -19.41 -11.25
CA TYR A 15 11.67 -20.36 -10.22
C TYR A 15 12.76 -20.53 -9.16
N PRO A 16 12.43 -20.54 -7.85
CA PRO A 16 11.09 -20.33 -7.30
C PRO A 16 10.63 -18.88 -7.43
N ILE A 17 9.32 -18.69 -7.54
CA ILE A 17 8.72 -17.35 -7.44
C ILE A 17 8.93 -16.86 -6.00
N VAL A 18 9.61 -15.74 -5.84
CA VAL A 18 9.81 -15.10 -4.53
C VAL A 18 8.51 -14.41 -4.12
N ILE A 19 8.03 -14.72 -2.92
CA ILE A 19 6.78 -14.18 -2.36
C ILE A 19 7.10 -12.94 -1.51
N GLU A 20 6.28 -11.90 -1.63
CA GLU A 20 6.34 -10.71 -0.79
C GLU A 20 5.73 -10.96 0.60
N GLU A 21 6.24 -10.28 1.62
CA GLU A 21 5.70 -10.39 2.97
C GLU A 21 4.51 -9.44 3.17
N VAL A 22 3.46 -9.93 3.83
CA VAL A 22 2.27 -9.13 4.17
C VAL A 22 2.50 -8.41 5.49
N ILE A 23 2.47 -7.09 5.44
CA ILE A 23 2.47 -6.22 6.62
C ILE A 23 1.06 -5.70 6.84
N LYS A 24 0.56 -5.85 8.06
CA LYS A 24 -0.75 -5.37 8.48
C LYS A 24 -0.58 -4.23 9.47
N PHE A 25 -1.26 -3.12 9.22
CA PHE A 25 -1.24 -1.97 10.12
C PHE A 25 -2.57 -1.22 10.06
N SER A 26 -2.79 -0.33 11.02
CA SER A 26 -3.99 0.52 11.07
C SER A 26 -3.65 1.99 10.84
N VAL A 27 -4.53 2.70 10.14
CA VAL A 27 -4.50 4.16 10.02
C VAL A 27 -5.73 4.72 10.70
N GLU A 28 -5.53 5.58 11.68
CA GLU A 28 -6.58 6.35 12.32
C GLU A 28 -6.49 7.81 11.91
N HIS A 29 -7.62 8.40 11.52
CA HIS A 29 -7.72 9.83 11.23
C HIS A 29 -9.07 10.38 11.67
N ASN A 30 -9.20 11.71 11.74
CA ASN A 30 -10.46 12.35 12.08
C ASN A 30 -11.52 12.06 11.00
N ALA A 31 -12.78 11.93 11.42
CA ALA A 31 -13.90 11.57 10.54
C ALA A 31 -14.19 12.58 9.43
N HIS A 32 -13.70 13.82 9.52
CA HIS A 32 -13.83 14.80 8.43
C HIS A 32 -12.87 14.56 7.25
N PHE A 33 -11.90 13.67 7.40
CA PHE A 33 -11.02 13.25 6.31
C PHE A 33 -11.51 11.96 5.68
N VAL A 34 -11.29 11.84 4.37
CA VAL A 34 -11.46 10.61 3.61
C VAL A 34 -10.09 10.17 3.11
N LEU A 35 -9.63 8.98 3.52
CA LEU A 35 -8.43 8.35 2.98
C LEU A 35 -8.72 7.90 1.54
N GLN A 36 -8.10 8.55 0.56
CA GLN A 36 -8.34 8.30 -0.87
C GLN A 36 -7.47 7.14 -1.38
N LYS A 37 -6.18 7.21 -1.07
CA LYS A 37 -5.17 6.23 -1.50
C LYS A 37 -3.95 6.34 -0.62
N GLY A 38 -3.11 5.32 -0.70
CA GLY A 38 -1.75 5.41 -0.19
C GLY A 38 -0.85 4.44 -0.92
N TRP A 39 0.44 4.70 -0.83
CA TRP A 39 1.49 3.84 -1.39
C TRP A 39 2.73 3.87 -0.51
N VAL A 40 3.58 2.87 -0.70
CA VAL A 40 4.94 2.83 -0.18
C VAL A 40 5.93 2.89 -1.32
N GLU A 41 7.01 3.63 -1.11
CA GLU A 41 8.17 3.67 -2.00
C GLU A 41 9.47 3.44 -1.20
N GLY A 42 10.40 2.69 -1.79
CA GLY A 42 11.74 2.51 -1.25
C GLY A 42 12.57 3.78 -1.44
N THR A 43 13.27 4.22 -0.40
CA THR A 43 14.08 5.45 -0.39
C THR A 43 15.57 5.18 -0.57
N ASN A 44 16.03 3.96 -0.29
CA ASN A 44 17.41 3.52 -0.52
C ASN A 44 17.55 2.57 -1.71
N MET A 45 16.46 1.93 -2.14
CA MET A 45 16.38 1.08 -3.32
C MET A 45 15.04 1.37 -4.00
N PHE A 46 15.05 1.73 -5.29
CA PHE A 46 13.84 2.10 -6.00
C PHE A 46 13.16 0.86 -6.60
N MET A 47 11.96 0.54 -6.14
CA MET A 47 11.15 -0.59 -6.61
C MET A 47 9.80 -0.15 -7.20
N GLY A 48 9.64 1.15 -7.45
CA GLY A 48 8.35 1.74 -7.80
C GLY A 48 7.49 2.06 -6.57
N LYS A 49 6.20 2.28 -6.81
CA LYS A 49 5.20 2.58 -5.78
C LYS A 49 4.30 1.36 -5.59
N THR A 50 4.30 0.81 -4.38
CA THR A 50 3.39 -0.28 -4.01
C THR A 50 2.15 0.31 -3.36
N ASN A 51 0.99 0.10 -3.97
CA ASN A 51 -0.28 0.59 -3.43
C ASN A 51 -0.67 -0.18 -2.16
N LEU A 52 -1.34 0.52 -1.25
CA LEU A 52 -1.94 -0.06 -0.06
C LEU A 52 -3.25 -0.77 -0.39
N ALA A 53 -3.46 -1.96 0.16
CA ALA A 53 -4.77 -2.59 0.21
C ALA A 53 -5.54 -2.06 1.42
N ILE A 54 -6.38 -1.05 1.19
CA ILE A 54 -7.19 -0.42 2.23
C ILE A 54 -8.43 -1.29 2.47
N GLY A 55 -8.50 -1.89 3.65
CA GLY A 55 -9.62 -2.72 4.10
C GLY A 55 -10.79 -1.91 4.65
N LYS A 56 -11.72 -2.62 5.30
CA LYS A 56 -12.89 -2.02 5.94
C LYS A 56 -12.46 -1.02 7.01
N SER A 57 -13.25 0.04 7.17
CA SER A 57 -13.09 1.01 8.24
C SER A 57 -14.13 0.84 9.34
N VAL A 58 -13.78 1.28 10.54
CA VAL A 58 -14.68 1.42 11.68
C VAL A 58 -14.65 2.87 12.14
N THR A 59 -15.82 3.45 12.38
CA THR A 59 -15.96 4.81 12.92
C THR A 59 -16.29 4.74 14.40
N LEU A 60 -15.47 5.37 15.24
CA LEU A 60 -15.69 5.47 16.68
C LEU A 60 -15.26 6.87 17.15
N ASN A 61 -16.10 7.53 17.98
CA ASN A 61 -15.75 8.80 18.64
C ASN A 61 -15.14 9.87 17.70
N ASN A 62 -15.75 10.08 16.52
CA ASN A 62 -15.30 11.05 15.52
C ASN A 62 -13.91 10.76 14.91
N ALA A 63 -13.43 9.52 15.01
CA ALA A 63 -12.29 8.99 14.31
C ALA A 63 -12.70 7.81 13.40
N ILE A 64 -12.00 7.65 12.29
CA ILE A 64 -12.14 6.52 11.36
C ILE A 64 -10.82 5.75 11.43
N ASN A 65 -10.93 4.43 11.62
CA ASN A 65 -9.79 3.51 11.64
C ASN A 65 -9.90 2.54 10.46
N HIS A 66 -8.86 2.50 9.62
CA HIS A 66 -8.73 1.59 8.48
C HIS A 66 -7.73 0.48 8.81
N GLN A 67 -8.11 -0.77 8.54
CA GLN A 67 -7.14 -1.87 8.47
C GLN A 67 -6.49 -1.85 7.08
N ILE A 68 -5.16 -1.89 7.02
CA ILE A 68 -4.40 -1.82 5.78
C ILE A 68 -3.47 -3.04 5.68
N GLU A 69 -3.43 -3.63 4.49
CA GLU A 69 -2.42 -4.61 4.11
C GLU A 69 -1.46 -4.00 3.07
N LEU A 70 -0.18 -4.27 3.25
CA LEU A 70 0.91 -3.86 2.36
C LEU A 70 1.77 -5.08 2.09
N PHE A 71 2.11 -5.30 0.82
CA PHE A 71 3.03 -6.34 0.41
C PHE A 71 4.39 -5.70 0.18
N LEU A 72 5.41 -6.12 0.93
CA LEU A 72 6.78 -5.67 0.71
C LEU A 72 7.63 -6.84 0.23
N GLY A 73 8.23 -6.67 -0.95
CA GLY A 73 9.16 -7.64 -1.50
C GLY A 73 10.42 -7.77 -0.66
N ALA A 74 10.88 -9.01 -0.48
CA ALA A 74 12.19 -9.33 0.05
C ALA A 74 13.26 -8.89 -0.97
N CYS A 75 13.82 -7.70 -0.78
CA CYS A 75 14.92 -7.20 -1.58
C CYS A 75 16.24 -7.76 -1.06
N SER A 76 17.29 -7.78 -1.90
CA SER A 76 18.66 -8.16 -1.52
C SER A 76 19.32 -7.20 -0.52
N GLU A 77 18.67 -6.09 -0.19
CA GLU A 77 19.12 -5.09 0.77
C GLU A 77 18.66 -5.47 2.19
N PRO A 78 19.59 -5.81 3.11
CA PRO A 78 19.24 -6.22 4.47
C PRO A 78 18.52 -5.16 5.30
N ARG A 79 18.69 -3.87 4.96
CA ARG A 79 18.05 -2.74 5.66
C ARG A 79 17.31 -1.84 4.69
N MET A 80 16.05 -2.15 4.45
CA MET A 80 15.21 -1.35 3.56
C MET A 80 14.63 -0.14 4.28
N ARG A 81 14.69 1.03 3.64
CA ARG A 81 14.13 2.29 4.14
C ARG A 81 12.97 2.71 3.26
N TRP A 82 11.82 2.95 3.87
CA TRP A 82 10.56 3.14 3.17
C TRP A 82 9.96 4.50 3.48
N LYS A 83 9.23 5.04 2.52
CA LYS A 83 8.32 6.18 2.71
C LYS A 83 6.91 5.72 2.39
N LEU A 84 6.05 5.71 3.40
CA LEU A 84 4.61 5.58 3.28
C LEU A 84 4.02 6.95 2.99
N VAL A 85 3.15 7.03 2.00
CA VAL A 85 2.41 8.25 1.66
C VAL A 85 0.92 7.93 1.69
N LEU A 86 0.16 8.79 2.36
CA LEU A 86 -1.30 8.74 2.45
C LEU A 86 -1.86 10.05 1.91
N ASP A 87 -2.79 9.95 0.96
CA ASP A 87 -3.54 11.10 0.47
C ASP A 87 -4.93 11.09 1.11
N LEU A 88 -5.24 12.17 1.83
CA LEU A 88 -6.51 12.40 2.50
C LEU A 88 -7.19 13.63 1.91
N THR A 89 -8.51 13.64 1.88
CA THR A 89 -9.30 14.82 1.49
C THR A 89 -10.20 15.23 2.64
N ASP A 90 -10.17 16.50 3.04
CA ASP A 90 -11.18 17.06 3.94
C ASP A 90 -12.48 17.23 3.15
N PHE A 91 -13.53 16.47 3.47
CA PHE A 91 -14.77 16.54 2.71
C PHE A 91 -15.52 17.86 2.91
N ARG A 92 -15.18 18.65 3.93
CA ARG A 92 -15.85 19.93 4.24
C ARG A 92 -15.33 21.05 3.35
N THR A 93 -14.04 21.02 3.01
CA THR A 93 -13.36 22.07 2.24
C THR A 93 -12.97 21.60 0.83
N GLY A 94 -12.94 20.29 0.59
CA GLY A 94 -12.36 19.69 -0.62
C GLY A 94 -10.83 19.73 -0.66
N GLN A 95 -10.17 20.17 0.43
CA GLN A 95 -8.72 20.30 0.46
C GLN A 95 -8.04 18.93 0.54
N GLU A 96 -7.02 18.73 -0.27
CA GLU A 96 -6.16 17.55 -0.22
C GLU A 96 -5.02 17.75 0.79
N HIS A 97 -4.74 16.69 1.54
CA HIS A 97 -3.69 16.60 2.54
C HIS A 97 -2.87 15.35 2.29
N GLN A 98 -1.56 15.51 2.23
CA GLN A 98 -0.65 14.39 2.12
C GLN A 98 0.10 14.21 3.44
N VAL A 99 0.06 12.99 3.97
CA VAL A 99 0.82 12.57 5.15
C VAL A 99 1.91 11.61 4.70
N SER A 100 3.14 11.81 5.18
CA SER A 100 4.27 10.92 4.90
C SER A 100 4.87 10.38 6.19
N VAL A 101 5.14 9.07 6.22
CA VAL A 101 5.80 8.38 7.34
C VAL A 101 7.00 7.61 6.80
N PHE A 102 8.16 7.76 7.45
CA PHE A 102 9.36 7.02 7.13
C PHE A 102 9.58 5.90 8.13
N PHE A 103 9.92 4.70 7.64
CA PHE A 103 10.21 3.55 8.49
C PHE A 103 11.28 2.66 7.85
N GLN A 104 11.78 1.69 8.62
CA GLN A 104 12.78 0.73 8.15
C GLN A 104 12.34 -0.69 8.46
N THR A 105 12.67 -1.62 7.57
CA THR A 105 12.59 -3.06 7.80
C THR A 105 14.01 -3.64 7.81
N ASN A 106 14.25 -4.59 8.71
CA ASN A 106 15.54 -5.27 8.83
C ASN A 106 15.32 -6.77 8.60
N TYR A 107 16.14 -7.38 7.75
CA TYR A 107 16.25 -8.83 7.63
C TYR A 107 17.43 -9.30 8.48
N ASN A 108 17.24 -10.34 9.30
CA ASN A 108 18.29 -10.95 10.14
C ASN A 108 18.99 -12.09 9.40
#